data_AF-A0A6L9JUI8-F1
#
_entry.id   AF-A0A6L9JUI8-F1
#
_cell.length_a   1.000
_cell.length_b   1.000
_cell.length_c   1.000
_cell.angle_alpha   90.00
_cell.angle_beta   90.00
_cell.angle_gamma   90.00
#
_symmetry.space_group_name_H-M   'P 1'
#
loop_
_entity.id
_entity.type
_entity.pdbx_description
1 polymer ?
#
loop_
_entity_poly.entity_id
_entity_poly.type
_entity_poly.pdbx_seq_one_letter_code
_entity_poly.pdbx_strand_id
1 'polypeptide(L)'
;MSEKEKIQRVHESAKLQSLAMSDVLARSLLEGGSMTIDGQRYCLSMFGHLHKVKKTHTETTKMIMSRLSEKLGIKIDTNEIIRDPKGHYLNMLKKMESEMIEVT
;
A
#
# COMPACT_ATOMS: atom_id res chain seq x y z
N MET A 1 27.89 -6.98 -16.21
CA MET A 1 26.54 -7.14 -16.76
C MET A 1 26.12 -5.80 -17.34
N SER A 2 25.83 -5.76 -18.63
CA SER A 2 25.40 -4.54 -19.32
C SER A 2 23.98 -4.12 -18.90
N GLU A 3 23.62 -2.86 -19.12
CA GLU A 3 22.26 -2.38 -18.86
C GLU A 3 21.21 -3.15 -19.69
N LYS A 4 21.55 -3.49 -20.94
CA LYS A 4 20.71 -4.33 -21.80
C LYS A 4 20.46 -5.72 -21.20
N GLU A 5 21.49 -6.36 -20.66
CA GLU A 5 21.34 -7.66 -19.98
C GLU A 5 20.49 -7.57 -18.71
N LYS A 6 20.60 -6.46 -17.96
CA LYS A 6 19.76 -6.23 -16.77
C LYS A 6 18.29 -6.09 -17.15
N ILE A 7 17.99 -5.26 -18.16
CA ILE A 7 16.62 -5.05 -18.65
C ILE A 7 16.02 -6.37 -19.18
N GLN A 8 16.81 -7.13 -19.95
CA GLN A 8 16.39 -8.42 -20.49
C GLN A 8 16.00 -9.41 -19.37
N ARG A 9 16.78 -9.47 -18.29
CA ARG A 9 16.45 -10.33 -17.13
C ARG A 9 15.15 -9.93 -16.43
N VAL A 10 14.84 -8.63 -16.34
CA VAL A 10 13.55 -8.17 -15.78
C VAL A 10 12.38 -8.65 -16.64
N HIS A 11 12.51 -8.56 -17.96
CA HIS A 11 11.51 -9.06 -18.91
C HIS A 11 11.32 -10.57 -18.82
N GLU A 12 12.41 -11.34 -18.75
CA GLU A 12 12.36 -12.79 -18.57
C GLU A 12 11.68 -13.17 -17.27
N SER A 13 12.02 -12.48 -16.17
CA SER A 13 11.34 -12.70 -14.89
C SER A 13 9.86 -12.32 -14.93
N ALA A 14 9.48 -11.25 -15.64
CA ALA A 14 8.09 -10.86 -15.80
C ALA A 14 7.30 -11.91 -16.58
N LYS A 15 7.90 -12.45 -17.66
CA LYS A 15 7.32 -13.51 -18.48
C LYS A 15 7.07 -14.78 -17.66
N LEU A 16 8.02 -15.20 -16.82
CA LEU A 16 7.85 -16.35 -15.92
C LEU A 16 6.68 -16.17 -14.94
N GLN A 17 6.39 -14.94 -14.54
CA GLN A 17 5.30 -14.60 -13.62
C GLN A 17 3.98 -14.22 -14.34
N SER A 18 3.93 -14.34 -15.68
CA SER A 18 2.79 -13.92 -16.50
C SER A 18 2.40 -12.44 -16.29
N LEU A 19 3.39 -11.57 -16.10
CA LEU A 19 3.21 -10.13 -15.90
C LEU A 19 3.53 -9.36 -17.17
N ALA A 20 2.66 -8.43 -17.55
CA ALA A 20 2.95 -7.45 -18.59
C ALA A 20 4.08 -6.51 -18.12
N MET A 21 5.09 -6.31 -18.96
CA MET A 21 6.27 -5.50 -18.65
C MET A 21 6.60 -4.60 -19.82
N SER A 22 6.78 -3.31 -19.53
CA SER A 22 7.29 -2.33 -20.50
C SER A 22 8.75 -2.01 -20.21
N ASP A 23 9.49 -1.54 -21.22
CA ASP A 23 10.89 -1.12 -21.04
C ASP A 23 11.04 0.00 -20.02
N VAL A 24 10.09 0.94 -20.01
CA VAL A 24 10.07 2.04 -19.04
C VAL A 24 9.95 1.49 -17.62
N LEU A 25 9.00 0.58 -17.39
CA LEU A 25 8.82 -0.05 -16.08
C LEU A 25 10.05 -0.87 -15.66
N ALA A 26 10.65 -1.63 -16.59
CA ALA A 26 11.84 -2.42 -16.31
C ALA A 26 13.02 -1.54 -15.86
N ARG A 27 13.23 -0.41 -16.54
CA ARG A 27 14.27 0.56 -16.16
C ARG A 27 13.99 1.21 -14.82
N SER A 28 12.77 1.66 -14.58
CA SER A 28 12.42 2.27 -13.30
C SER A 28 12.54 1.29 -12.12
N LEU A 29 12.25 0.00 -12.35
CA LEU A 29 12.48 -1.05 -11.35
C LEU A 29 13.96 -1.31 -11.09
N LEU A 30 14.82 -1.18 -12.10
CA LEU A 30 16.27 -1.30 -11.95
C LEU A 30 16.88 -0.11 -11.18
N GLU A 31 16.29 1.07 -11.31
CA GLU A 31 16.72 2.28 -10.59
C GLU A 31 16.20 2.31 -9.14
N GLY A 32 14.92 2.01 -8.93
CA GLY A 32 14.25 2.20 -7.65
C GLY A 32 13.99 0.91 -6.85
N GLY A 33 14.21 -0.27 -7.42
CA GLY A 33 13.95 -1.57 -6.79
C GLY A 33 12.46 -1.90 -6.59
N SER A 34 11.56 -0.91 -6.61
CA SER A 34 10.12 -1.11 -6.56
C SER A 34 9.34 0.00 -7.27
N MET A 35 8.16 -0.33 -7.78
CA MET A 35 7.27 0.58 -8.49
C MET A 35 5.81 0.23 -8.19
N THR A 36 4.93 1.24 -8.14
CA THR A 36 3.48 1.02 -8.01
C THR A 36 2.77 1.48 -9.28
N ILE A 37 2.02 0.60 -9.93
CA ILE A 37 1.21 0.87 -11.12
C ILE A 37 -0.20 0.36 -10.86
N ASP A 38 -1.22 1.18 -11.13
CA ASP A 38 -2.63 0.84 -10.95
C ASP A 38 -2.97 0.26 -9.56
N GLY A 39 -2.31 0.79 -8.53
CA GLY A 39 -2.46 0.35 -7.15
C GLY A 39 -1.86 -1.03 -6.86
N GLN A 40 -1.08 -1.59 -7.79
CA GLN A 40 -0.32 -2.81 -7.64
C GLN A 40 1.16 -2.51 -7.49
N ARG A 41 1.76 -3.02 -6.41
CA ARG A 41 3.19 -2.85 -6.16
C ARG A 41 3.99 -4.01 -6.77
N TYR A 42 5.05 -3.65 -7.47
CA TYR A 42 6.04 -4.54 -8.08
C TYR A 42 7.39 -4.27 -7.43
N CYS A 43 8.12 -5.31 -7.09
CA CYS A 43 9.48 -5.21 -6.54
C CYS A 43 10.43 -6.10 -7.34
N LEU A 44 11.64 -5.60 -7.56
CA LEU A 44 12.73 -6.36 -8.14
C LEU A 44 13.66 -6.83 -7.01
N SER A 45 13.90 -8.13 -6.93
CA SER A 45 14.87 -8.68 -5.99
C SER A 45 16.30 -8.33 -6.40
N MET A 46 17.26 -8.52 -5.50
CA MET A 46 18.69 -8.34 -5.83
C MET A 46 19.18 -9.28 -6.94
N PHE A 47 18.43 -10.33 -7.25
CA PHE A 47 18.73 -11.28 -8.32
C PHE A 47 17.99 -10.97 -9.64
N GLY A 48 17.24 -9.87 -9.69
CA GLY A 48 16.46 -9.48 -10.87
C GLY A 48 15.12 -10.22 -10.99
N HIS A 49 14.65 -10.86 -9.90
CA HIS A 49 13.34 -11.49 -9.90
C HIS A 49 12.25 -10.46 -9.61
N LEU A 50 11.29 -10.36 -10.53
CA LEU A 50 10.11 -9.54 -10.38
C LEU A 50 9.10 -10.26 -9.49
N HIS A 51 8.71 -9.58 -8.42
CA HIS A 51 7.66 -10.05 -7.52
C HIS A 51 6.53 -9.03 -7.46
N LYS A 52 5.31 -9.52 -7.64
CA LYS A 52 4.09 -8.77 -7.37
C LYS A 52 3.85 -8.80 -5.86
N VAL A 53 4.00 -7.65 -5.20
CA VAL A 53 3.74 -7.56 -3.76
C VAL A 53 2.24 -7.62 -3.55
N LYS A 54 1.75 -8.68 -2.89
CA LYS A 54 0.36 -8.75 -2.45
C LYS A 54 0.13 -7.62 -1.45
N LYS A 55 -0.97 -6.88 -1.63
CA LYS A 55 -1.38 -5.88 -0.63
C LYS A 55 -1.48 -6.59 0.71
N THR A 56 -0.83 -6.04 1.72
CA THR A 56 -0.97 -6.57 3.08
C THR A 56 -2.40 -6.34 3.58
N HIS A 57 -2.84 -7.13 4.56
CA HIS A 57 -4.11 -6.88 5.24
C HIS A 57 -4.16 -5.45 5.78
N THR A 58 -3.04 -4.93 6.29
CA THR A 58 -2.90 -3.56 6.78
C THR A 58 -3.13 -2.51 5.69
N GLU A 59 -2.52 -2.64 4.51
CA GLU A 59 -2.74 -1.71 3.39
C GLU A 59 -4.18 -1.76 2.89
N THR A 60 -4.79 -2.95 2.89
CA THR A 60 -6.19 -3.15 2.49
C THR A 60 -7.13 -2.45 3.48
N THR A 61 -6.90 -2.62 4.78
CA THR A 61 -7.66 -1.93 5.84
C THR A 61 -7.50 -0.42 5.74
N LYS A 62 -6.27 0.09 5.54
CA LYS A 62 -6.03 1.54 5.34
C LYS A 62 -6.83 2.09 4.16
N MET A 63 -6.83 1.39 3.03
CA MET A 63 -7.60 1.79 1.85
C MET A 63 -9.12 1.81 2.12
N ILE A 64 -9.66 0.78 2.80
CA ILE A 64 -11.09 0.72 3.13
C ILE A 64 -11.47 1.87 4.06
N MET A 65 -10.68 2.10 5.11
CA MET A 65 -10.94 3.16 6.09
C MET A 65 -10.82 4.56 5.48
N SER A 66 -9.88 4.78 4.55
CA SER A 66 -9.79 6.05 3.80
C SER A 66 -11.06 6.31 2.98
N ARG A 67 -11.56 5.29 2.27
CA ARG A 67 -12.80 5.40 1.49
C ARG A 67 -14.02 5.66 2.38
N LEU A 68 -14.08 5.05 3.56
CA LEU A 68 -15.13 5.31 4.53
C LEU A 68 -15.03 6.74 5.08
N SER A 69 -13.82 7.19 5.38
CA SER A 69 -13.55 8.55 5.86
C SER A 69 -14.04 9.60 4.86
N GLU A 70 -13.75 9.42 3.58
CA GLU A 70 -14.22 10.29 2.49
C GLU A 70 -15.75 10.27 2.34
N LYS A 71 -16.36 9.07 2.31
CA LYS A 71 -17.81 8.94 2.10
C LYS A 71 -18.65 9.46 3.27
N LEU A 72 -18.17 9.29 4.49
CA LEU A 72 -18.88 9.71 5.70
C LEU A 72 -18.55 11.16 6.11
N GLY A 73 -17.53 11.77 5.50
CA GLY A 73 -17.03 13.08 5.90
C GLY A 73 -16.37 13.08 7.30
N ILE A 74 -16.07 11.91 7.84
CA ILE A 74 -15.46 11.73 9.16
C ILE A 74 -13.98 11.45 8.96
N LYS A 75 -13.08 12.22 9.58
CA LYS A 75 -11.64 11.96 9.54
C LYS A 75 -11.31 10.74 10.40
N ILE A 76 -10.99 9.60 9.77
CA ILE A 76 -10.56 8.38 10.47
C ILE A 76 -9.02 8.32 10.45
N ASP A 77 -8.39 8.49 11.61
CA ASP A 77 -6.94 8.31 11.72
C ASP A 77 -6.58 6.82 11.86
N THR A 78 -6.41 6.17 10.71
CA THR A 78 -6.00 4.77 10.65
C THR A 78 -4.63 4.48 11.26
N ASN A 79 -3.71 5.45 11.26
CA ASN A 79 -2.39 5.23 11.86
C ASN A 79 -2.48 5.23 13.38
N GLU A 80 -3.34 6.06 13.96
CA GLU A 80 -3.66 6.03 15.38
C GLU A 80 -4.28 4.68 15.78
N ILE A 81 -5.28 4.21 15.03
CA ILE A 81 -5.94 2.90 15.29
C ILE A 81 -4.93 1.75 15.27
N ILE A 82 -3.99 1.74 14.32
CA ILE A 82 -3.00 0.67 14.21
C ILE A 82 -2.00 0.73 15.38
N ARG A 83 -1.62 1.93 15.81
CA ARG A 83 -0.65 2.13 16.89
C ARG A 83 -1.22 1.78 18.26
N ASP A 84 -2.46 2.17 18.54
CA ASP A 84 -3.15 1.89 19.79
C ASP A 84 -4.67 1.73 19.58
N PRO A 85 -5.12 0.54 19.16
CA PRO A 85 -6.54 0.33 18.85
C PRO A 85 -7.41 0.49 20.09
N LYS A 86 -6.95 -0.02 21.25
CA LYS A 86 -7.73 0.04 22.49
C LYS A 86 -7.88 1.48 22.97
N GLY A 87 -6.80 2.25 22.99
CA GLY A 87 -6.83 3.66 23.39
C GLY A 87 -7.68 4.50 22.44
N HIS A 88 -7.57 4.29 21.13
CA HIS A 88 -8.38 5.01 20.14
C HIS A 88 -9.88 4.84 20.40
N TYR A 89 -10.38 3.59 20.48
CA TYR A 89 -11.81 3.36 20.68
C TYR A 89 -12.31 3.78 22.07
N LEU A 90 -11.50 3.61 23.12
CA LEU A 90 -11.85 4.11 24.45
C LEU A 90 -11.97 5.63 24.49
N ASN A 91 -11.06 6.36 23.82
CA ASN A 91 -11.12 7.82 23.74
C ASN A 91 -12.33 8.27 22.93
N MET A 92 -12.68 7.55 21.87
CA MET A 92 -13.88 7.84 21.08
C MET A 92 -15.16 7.69 21.91
N LEU A 93 -15.27 6.60 22.69
CA LEU A 93 -16.40 6.39 23.59
C LEU A 93 -16.54 7.50 24.64
N LYS A 94 -15.43 7.89 25.29
CA LYS A 94 -15.43 8.98 26.28
C LYS A 94 -15.86 10.32 25.69
N LYS A 95 -15.46 10.62 24.44
CA LYS A 95 -15.89 11.84 23.76
C LYS A 95 -17.40 11.83 23.49
N MET A 96 -17.94 10.71 23.03
CA MET A 96 -19.38 10.55 22.82
C MET A 96 -20.17 10.71 24.12
N GLU A 97 -19.68 10.15 25.22
CA GLU A 97 -20.29 10.30 26.54
C GLU A 97 -20.25 11.76 27.03
N SER A 98 -19.15 12.49 26.78
CA SER A 98 -19.02 13.90 27.16
C SER A 98 -19.90 14.82 26.32
N GLU A 99 -20.00 14.60 25.01
CA GLU A 99 -20.84 15.38 24.10
C GLU A 99 -22.34 15.17 24.38
N MET A 100 -22.74 14.02 24.91
CA MET A 100 -24.12 13.80 25.37
C MET A 100 -24.52 14.60 26.61
N ILE A 101 -23.54 15.01 27.44
CA ILE A 101 -23.82 15.74 28.70
C ILE A 101 -24.03 17.24 28.45
N GLU A 102 -23.47 17.81 27.37
CA GLU A 102 -23.60 19.24 27.06
C GLU A 102 -24.92 19.63 26.37
N VAL A 103 -25.78 18.68 25.99
CA VAL A 103 -27.04 18.91 25.25
C VAL A 103 -28.30 18.83 26.15
N THR A 104 -28.13 18.71 27.48
CA THR A 104 -29.23 18.76 28.47
C THR A 104 -29.14 19.99 29.36
#